data_AF-W9G126-F1
#
_entry.id   AF-W9G126-F1
#
_cell.length_a   1.000
_cell.length_b   1.000
_cell.length_c   1.000
_cell.angle_alpha   90.00
_cell.angle_beta   90.00
_cell.angle_gamma   90.00
#
_symmetry.space_group_name_H-M   'P 1'
#
loop_
_entity.id
_entity.type
_entity.pdbx_description
1 polymer ?
#
loop_
_entity_poly.entity_id
_entity_poly.type
_entity_poly.pdbx_seq_one_letter_code
_entity_poly.pdbx_strand_id
1 'polypeptide(L)'
;MSTAAAALPRVDGRHRNMALAAARRARAVELRTQGWTYQQIADELGYANRGAVYQAVSKALQGRTHEAVDSLRDLETARLDALQHGVWDRAMNGDVEAARAALRIIVARCRLLGLDAASLIREPDRSRTLVASKGK
;
A
#
# COMPACT_ATOMS: atom_id res chain seq x y z
N MET A 1 15.63 25.53 10.29
CA MET A 1 14.49 26.44 10.55
C MET A 1 13.37 25.61 11.15
N SER A 2 13.04 25.90 12.40
CA SER A 2 12.04 25.19 13.21
C SER A 2 10.65 25.44 12.65
N THR A 3 10.04 24.45 12.01
CA THR A 3 8.61 24.48 11.71
C THR A 3 7.87 24.14 12.98
N ALA A 4 7.24 25.16 13.57
CA ALA A 4 6.34 25.06 14.70
C ALA A 4 5.42 23.84 14.54
N ALA A 5 5.49 22.94 15.53
CA ALA A 5 4.56 21.85 15.68
C ALA A 5 3.17 22.46 15.91
N ALA A 6 2.41 22.65 14.84
CA ALA A 6 1.00 22.94 14.94
C ALA A 6 0.35 21.71 15.61
N ALA A 7 0.11 21.83 16.92
CA ALA A 7 -0.51 20.79 17.71
C ALA A 7 -1.81 20.37 17.02
N LEU A 8 -1.84 19.15 16.49
CA LEU A 8 -3.03 18.62 15.85
C LEU A 8 -4.14 18.63 16.90
N PRO A 9 -5.35 19.12 16.58
CA PRO A 9 -6.44 19.19 17.55
C PRO A 9 -6.73 17.80 18.13
N ARG A 10 -7.29 17.72 19.33
CA ARG A 10 -7.72 16.45 19.95
C ARG A 10 -8.93 15.86 19.23
N VAL A 11 -9.16 14.55 19.38
CA VAL A 11 -10.26 13.84 18.70
C VAL A 11 -11.57 14.05 19.47
N ASP A 12 -12.39 15.00 19.04
CA ASP A 12 -13.78 15.13 19.51
C ASP A 12 -14.77 14.52 18.50
N GLY A 13 -15.92 14.05 19.01
CA GLY A 13 -16.90 13.13 18.39
C GLY A 13 -17.17 13.20 16.87
N ARG A 14 -17.45 12.00 16.31
CA ARG A 14 -17.87 11.65 14.94
C ARG A 14 -17.05 12.30 13.81
N HIS A 15 -15.92 11.65 13.51
CA HIS A 15 -15.10 11.71 12.28
C HIS A 15 -15.71 12.50 11.10
N ARG A 16 -15.46 13.82 11.02
CA ARG A 16 -15.82 14.62 9.85
C ARG A 16 -14.67 15.11 8.99
N ASN A 17 -13.41 14.76 9.28
CA ASN A 17 -12.31 15.20 8.44
C ASN A 17 -11.27 14.10 8.19
N MET A 18 -11.37 13.43 7.04
CA MET A 18 -10.45 12.35 6.61
C MET A 18 -9.01 12.84 6.50
N ALA A 19 -8.80 14.08 6.06
CA ALA A 19 -7.48 14.69 5.96
C ALA A 19 -6.83 14.86 7.34
N LEU A 20 -7.59 15.30 8.34
CA LEU A 20 -7.11 15.40 9.73
C LEU A 20 -6.78 14.04 10.33
N ALA A 21 -7.60 13.02 10.04
CA ALA A 21 -7.33 11.65 10.49
C ALA A 21 -6.06 11.06 9.83
N ALA A 22 -5.80 11.40 8.56
CA ALA A 22 -4.58 11.02 7.85
C ALA A 22 -3.35 11.75 8.42
N ALA A 23 -3.45 13.06 8.67
CA ALA A 23 -2.39 13.85 9.29
C ALA A 23 -2.01 13.34 10.70
N ARG A 24 -3.01 13.02 11.54
CA ARG A 24 -2.77 12.40 12.86
C ARG A 24 -2.09 11.03 12.75
N ARG A 25 -2.49 10.20 11.78
CA ARG A 25 -1.83 8.92 11.51
C ARG A 25 -0.36 9.10 11.09
N ALA A 26 -0.08 10.05 10.20
CA ALA A 26 1.29 10.37 9.79
C ALA A 26 2.13 10.83 10.99
N ARG A 27 1.59 11.73 11.82
CA ARG A 27 2.26 12.21 13.03
C ARG A 27 2.52 11.11 14.06
N ALA A 28 1.58 10.19 14.24
CA ALA A 28 1.75 9.03 15.13
C ALA A 28 2.90 8.12 14.69
N VAL A 29 3.07 7.93 13.37
CA VAL A 29 4.21 7.17 12.81
C VAL A 29 5.52 7.90 13.10
N GLU A 30 5.60 9.22 12.87
CA GLU A 30 6.80 10.01 13.15
C GLU A 30 7.25 9.93 14.61
N LEU A 31 6.32 10.16 15.55
CA LEU A 31 6.60 10.08 16.99
C LEU A 31 7.06 8.67 17.38
N ARG A 32 6.46 7.63 16.78
CA ARG A 32 6.89 6.25 17.02
C ARG A 32 8.33 6.01 16.54
N THR A 33 8.72 6.54 15.38
CA THR A 33 10.10 6.46 14.87
C THR A 33 11.09 7.22 15.76
N GLN A 34 10.65 8.29 16.41
CA GLN A 34 11.44 9.04 17.40
C GLN A 34 11.54 8.33 18.77
N GLY A 35 11.01 7.11 18.89
CA GLY A 35 11.13 6.29 20.10
C GLY A 35 9.99 6.45 21.11
N TRP A 36 8.98 7.29 20.85
CA TRP A 36 7.87 7.50 21.78
C TRP A 36 7.05 6.22 21.96
N THR A 37 6.52 6.02 23.17
CA THR A 37 5.63 4.91 23.48
C THR A 37 4.22 5.17 22.94
N TYR A 38 3.45 4.11 22.67
CA TYR A 38 2.07 4.25 22.20
C TYR A 38 1.15 4.99 23.19
N GLN A 39 1.45 4.94 24.49
CA GLN A 39 0.68 5.67 25.49
C GLN A 39 0.97 7.18 25.39
N GLN A 40 2.25 7.58 25.37
CA GLN A 40 2.63 8.99 25.21
C GLN A 40 2.07 9.60 23.91
N ILE A 41 2.06 8.83 22.82
CA ILE A 41 1.48 9.27 21.55
C ILE A 41 -0.05 9.41 21.65
N ALA A 42 -0.71 8.55 22.43
CA ALA A 42 -2.15 8.64 22.63
C ALA A 42 -2.53 9.92 23.38
N ASP A 43 -1.77 10.21 24.45
CA ASP A 43 -1.98 11.39 25.29
C ASP A 43 -1.69 12.68 24.50
N GLU A 44 -0.63 12.67 23.67
CA GLU A 44 -0.21 13.81 22.83
C GLU A 44 -1.21 14.10 21.70
N LEU A 45 -1.63 13.08 20.95
CA LEU A 45 -2.48 13.24 19.77
C LEU A 45 -3.98 13.10 20.05
N GLY A 46 -4.35 12.85 21.32
CA GLY A 46 -5.74 12.68 21.75
C GLY A 46 -6.41 11.41 21.24
N TYR A 47 -5.67 10.30 21.13
CA TYR A 47 -6.28 8.99 20.87
C TYR A 47 -6.91 8.43 22.15
N ALA A 48 -7.99 7.67 21.99
CA ALA A 48 -8.73 7.10 23.12
C ALA A 48 -7.90 6.16 24.01
N ASN A 49 -6.91 5.46 23.44
CA ASN A 49 -6.00 4.57 24.16
C ASN A 49 -4.79 4.19 23.30
N ARG A 50 -3.77 3.59 23.93
CA ARG A 50 -2.58 3.05 23.25
C ARG A 50 -2.87 2.06 22.11
N GLY A 51 -3.96 1.28 22.22
CA GLY A 51 -4.36 0.31 21.21
C GLY A 51 -4.82 0.97 19.91
N ALA A 52 -5.56 2.08 20.03
CA ALA A 52 -5.98 2.89 18.89
C ALA A 52 -4.78 3.48 18.13
N VAL A 53 -3.72 3.90 18.86
CA VAL A 53 -2.46 4.36 18.25
C VAL A 53 -1.75 3.22 17.52
N TYR A 54 -1.62 2.04 18.15
CA TYR A 54 -1.01 0.88 17.50
C TYR A 54 -1.69 0.53 16.18
N GLN A 55 -3.03 0.46 16.18
CA GLN A 55 -3.81 0.17 14.98
C GLN A 55 -3.64 1.26 13.91
N ALA A 56 -3.65 2.54 14.33
CA ALA A 56 -3.45 3.68 13.44
C ALA A 56 -2.07 3.66 12.76
N VAL A 57 -1.01 3.37 13.52
CA VAL A 57 0.37 3.26 13.02
C VAL A 57 0.52 2.04 12.12
N SER A 58 0.06 0.87 12.56
CA SER A 58 0.13 -0.37 11.77
C SER A 58 -0.57 -0.21 10.41
N LYS A 59 -1.80 0.32 10.41
CA LYS A 59 -2.56 0.60 9.19
C LYS A 59 -1.86 1.61 8.28
N ALA A 60 -1.24 2.65 8.85
CA ALA A 60 -0.51 3.65 8.05
C ALA A 60 0.75 3.06 7.41
N LEU A 61 1.48 2.19 8.12
CA LEU A 61 2.64 1.50 7.57
C LEU A 61 2.23 0.50 6.48
N GLN A 62 1.20 -0.30 6.72
CA GLN A 62 0.64 -1.22 5.73
C GLN A 62 0.12 -0.48 4.49
N GLY A 63 -0.58 0.64 4.67
CA GLY A 63 -1.04 1.49 3.57
C GLY A 63 0.13 1.99 2.71
N ARG A 64 1.18 2.55 3.34
CA ARG A 64 2.39 2.99 2.61
C ARG A 64 3.07 1.85 1.86
N THR A 65 3.13 0.64 2.44
CA THR A 65 3.68 -0.52 1.73
C THR A 65 2.84 -0.90 0.52
N HIS A 66 1.51 -0.84 0.63
CA HIS A 66 0.61 -1.14 -0.49
C HIS A 66 0.73 -0.09 -1.60
N GLU A 67 0.70 1.20 -1.25
CA GLU A 67 0.89 2.31 -2.19
C GLU A 67 2.24 2.22 -2.93
N ALA A 68 3.32 1.86 -2.23
CA ALA A 68 4.63 1.66 -2.84
C ALA A 68 4.64 0.47 -3.80
N VAL A 69 3.97 -0.64 -3.44
CA VAL A 69 3.84 -1.81 -4.32
C VAL A 69 3.00 -1.48 -5.55
N ASP A 70 1.90 -0.75 -5.41
CA ASP A 70 1.07 -0.33 -6.54
C ASP A 70 1.82 0.64 -7.46
N SER A 71 2.53 1.61 -6.89
CA SER A 71 3.38 2.53 -7.67
C SER A 71 4.44 1.78 -8.47
N LEU A 72 5.00 0.71 -7.91
CA LEU A 72 5.94 -0.16 -8.61
C LEU A 72 5.24 -0.95 -9.73
N ARG A 73 4.04 -1.49 -9.50
CA ARG A 73 3.24 -2.15 -10.54
C ARG A 73 2.92 -1.21 -11.69
N ASP A 74 2.57 0.04 -11.42
CA ASP A 74 2.28 1.04 -12.44
C ASP A 74 3.53 1.36 -13.27
N LEU A 75 4.68 1.55 -12.63
CA LEU A 75 5.95 1.79 -13.30
C LEU A 75 6.35 0.62 -14.21
N GLU A 76 6.25 -0.61 -13.71
CA GLU A 76 6.56 -1.80 -14.50
C GLU A 76 5.56 -2.01 -15.65
N THR A 77 4.28 -1.71 -15.42
CA THR A 77 3.27 -1.74 -16.49
C THR A 77 3.61 -0.76 -17.60
N ALA A 78 3.98 0.48 -17.26
CA ALA A 78 4.39 1.49 -18.24
C ALA A 78 5.65 1.08 -19.03
N ARG A 79 6.63 0.42 -18.39
CA ARG A 79 7.80 -0.14 -19.06
C ARG A 79 7.42 -1.24 -20.05
N LEU A 80 6.53 -2.14 -19.65
CA LEU A 80 6.03 -3.21 -20.50
C LEU A 80 5.21 -2.65 -21.69
N ASP A 81 4.42 -1.61 -21.47
CA ASP A 81 3.71 -0.88 -22.54
C ASP A 81 4.70 -0.31 -23.57
N ALA A 82 5.75 0.37 -23.13
CA ALA A 82 6.77 0.94 -24.01
C ALA A 82 7.51 -0.14 -24.82
N LEU A 83 7.88 -1.26 -24.17
CA LEU A 83 8.51 -2.39 -24.86
C LEU A 83 7.57 -3.03 -25.89
N GLN A 84 6.30 -3.23 -25.52
CA GLN A 84 5.30 -3.80 -26.42
C GLN A 84 5.11 -2.91 -27.65
N HIS A 85 4.98 -1.60 -27.44
CA HIS A 85 4.86 -0.63 -28.53
C HIS A 85 6.04 -0.72 -29.51
N GLY A 86 7.27 -0.79 -29.02
CA GLY A 86 8.47 -0.87 -29.87
C GLY A 86 8.62 -2.17 -30.69
N VAL A 87 7.89 -3.23 -30.37
CA VAL A 87 7.92 -4.51 -31.12
C VAL A 87 6.62 -4.80 -31.87
N TRP A 88 5.56 -4.03 -31.62
CA TRP A 88 4.21 -4.34 -32.08
C TRP A 88 4.10 -4.43 -33.60
N ASP A 89 4.53 -3.40 -34.32
CA ASP A 89 4.38 -3.35 -35.78
C ASP A 89 5.17 -4.46 -36.47
N ARG A 90 6.40 -4.73 -36.00
CA ARG A 90 7.21 -5.84 -36.53
C ARG A 90 6.56 -7.20 -36.28
N ALA A 91 6.03 -7.41 -35.07
CA ALA A 91 5.31 -8.63 -34.72
C ALA A 91 4.08 -8.83 -35.62
N MET A 92 3.29 -7.79 -35.85
CA MET A 92 2.11 -7.83 -36.72
C MET A 92 2.45 -8.02 -38.19
N ASN A 93 3.64 -7.57 -38.62
CA ASN A 93 4.16 -7.78 -39.98
C ASN A 93 4.85 -9.14 -40.17
N GLY A 94 4.78 -10.05 -39.20
CA GLY A 94 5.24 -11.44 -39.32
C GLY A 94 6.68 -11.70 -38.90
N ASP A 95 7.36 -10.73 -38.27
CA ASP A 95 8.66 -10.98 -37.63
C ASP A 95 8.44 -11.90 -36.41
N VAL A 96 8.88 -13.15 -36.54
CA VAL A 96 8.68 -14.20 -35.53
C VAL A 96 9.39 -13.88 -34.22
N GLU A 97 10.57 -13.24 -34.26
CA GLU A 97 11.27 -12.86 -33.02
C GLU A 97 10.53 -11.72 -32.30
N ALA A 98 10.04 -10.74 -33.05
CA ALA A 98 9.22 -9.66 -32.50
C ALA A 98 7.90 -10.21 -31.91
N ALA A 99 7.26 -11.17 -32.58
CA ALA A 99 6.04 -11.82 -32.10
C ALA A 99 6.28 -12.61 -30.81
N ARG A 100 7.40 -13.34 -30.70
CA ARG A 100 7.79 -14.01 -29.45
C ARG A 100 8.08 -13.01 -28.32
N ALA A 101 8.75 -11.89 -28.62
CA ALA A 101 8.99 -10.83 -27.65
C ALA A 101 7.67 -10.23 -27.15
N ALA A 102 6.75 -9.89 -28.06
CA ALA A 102 5.42 -9.37 -27.74
C ALA A 102 4.63 -10.34 -26.85
N LEU A 103 4.61 -11.64 -27.16
CA LEU A 103 3.95 -12.66 -26.35
C LEU A 103 4.53 -12.71 -24.93
N ARG A 104 5.86 -12.67 -24.77
CA ARG A 104 6.51 -12.67 -23.45
C ARG A 104 6.15 -11.43 -22.64
N ILE A 105 6.05 -10.27 -23.29
CA ILE A 105 5.62 -9.02 -22.64
C ILE A 105 4.17 -9.12 -22.17
N ILE A 106 3.26 -9.63 -23.01
CA ILE A 106 1.84 -9.84 -22.64
C ILE A 106 1.73 -10.80 -21.46
N VAL A 107 2.47 -11.91 -21.47
CA VAL A 107 2.48 -12.86 -20.33
C VAL A 107 2.98 -12.20 -19.05
N ALA A 108 4.03 -11.38 -19.12
CA ALA A 108 4.53 -10.65 -17.96
C ALA A 108 3.47 -9.68 -17.40
N ARG A 109 2.74 -8.97 -18.27
CA ARG A 109 1.64 -8.07 -17.88
C ARG A 109 0.49 -8.83 -17.21
N CYS A 110 0.06 -9.95 -17.80
CA CYS A 110 -1.00 -10.76 -17.20
C CYS A 110 -0.62 -11.23 -15.80
N ARG A 111 0.63 -11.65 -15.57
CA ARG A 111 1.12 -12.04 -14.24
C ARG A 111 1.17 -10.86 -13.27
N LEU A 112 1.65 -9.70 -13.71
CA LEU A 112 1.74 -8.50 -12.89
C LEU A 112 0.36 -8.00 -12.44
N LEU A 113 -0.64 -8.08 -13.33
CA LEU A 113 -2.01 -7.63 -13.12
C LEU A 113 -2.95 -8.70 -12.53
N GLY A 114 -2.47 -9.94 -12.37
CA GLY A 114 -3.29 -11.05 -11.85
C GLY A 114 -4.38 -11.51 -12.82
N LEU A 115 -4.14 -11.43 -14.12
CA LEU A 115 -5.07 -11.83 -15.18
C LEU A 115 -4.84 -13.27 -15.68
N ASP A 116 -3.90 -14.02 -15.08
CA ASP A 116 -3.69 -15.42 -15.44
C ASP A 116 -4.56 -16.37 -14.59
N ALA A 117 -4.93 -17.52 -15.15
CA ALA A 117 -5.81 -18.48 -14.47
C ALA A 117 -5.22 -18.99 -13.14
N ALA A 118 -3.89 -18.97 -12.98
CA ALA A 118 -3.21 -19.37 -11.75
C ALA A 118 -3.33 -18.32 -10.62
N SER A 119 -3.35 -17.03 -10.96
CA SER A 119 -3.53 -15.92 -10.01
C SER A 119 -4.98 -15.73 -9.61
N LEU A 120 -5.95 -16.06 -10.49
CA LEU A 120 -7.38 -16.03 -10.17
C LEU A 120 -7.81 -17.13 -9.17
N ILE A 121 -7.07 -18.24 -9.09
CA ILE A 121 -7.32 -19.34 -8.12
C ILE A 121 -6.68 -19.03 -6.75
N ARG A 122 -5.71 -18.12 -6.69
CA ARG A 122 -5.13 -17.67 -5.43
C ARG A 122 -6.17 -16.79 -4.74
N GLU A 123 -6.92 -17.38 -3.79
CA GLU A 123 -7.92 -16.66 -2.99
C GLU A 123 -7.39 -15.28 -2.59
N PRO A 124 -8.21 -14.21 -2.69
CA PRO A 124 -7.78 -12.89 -2.24
C PRO A 124 -7.33 -13.00 -0.80
N ASP A 125 -6.11 -12.52 -0.53
CA ASP A 125 -5.40 -12.60 0.76
C ASP A 125 -6.37 -12.38 1.93
N ARG A 126 -6.88 -13.49 2.48
CA ARG A 126 -7.63 -13.47 3.73
C ARG A 126 -6.59 -13.19 4.79
N SER A 127 -6.40 -11.91 5.08
CA SER A 127 -5.58 -11.43 6.19
C SER A 127 -5.85 -12.33 7.40
N ARG A 128 -4.82 -13.11 7.73
CA ARG A 128 -4.76 -14.18 8.73
C ARG A 128 -5.55 -13.80 9.98
N THR A 129 -6.78 -14.31 10.12
CA THR A 129 -7.45 -14.31 11.43
C THR A 129 -6.65 -15.22 12.33
N LEU A 130 -5.86 -14.62 13.23
CA LEU A 130 -5.15 -15.32 14.28
C LEU A 130 -6.18 -16.11 15.12
N VAL A 131 -5.95 -17.42 15.20
CA VAL A 131 -6.64 -18.34 16.09
C VAL A 131 -6.52 -17.81 17.52
N ALA A 132 -7.64 -17.37 18.09
CA ALA A 132 -7.76 -17.25 19.53
C ALA A 132 -7.90 -18.66 20.10
N SER A 133 -6.79 -19.20 20.58
CA SER A 133 -6.76 -20.29 21.55
C SER A 133 -7.67 -19.90 22.72
N LYS A 134 -8.71 -20.69 22.97
CA LYS A 134 -9.48 -20.63 24.22
C LYS A 134 -9.25 -21.95 24.93
N GLY A 135 -8.23 -21.94 25.79
CA GLY A 135 -8.07 -22.98 26.81
C GLY A 135 -9.23 -22.93 27.79
N LYS A 136 -9.68 -24.11 28.21
CA LYS A 136 -10.40 -24.32 29.45
C LYS A 136 -9.71 -25.47 30.17
#